data_AF-A0A1G2HSF4-F1
#
_entry.id   AF-A0A1G2HSF4-F1
#
_cell.length_a   1.000
_cell.length_b   1.000
_cell.length_c   1.000
_cell.angle_alpha   90.00
_cell.angle_beta   90.00
_cell.angle_gamma   90.00
#
_symmetry.space_group_name_H-M   'P 1'
#
loop_
_entity.id
_entity.type
_entity.pdbx_description
1 polymer ?
#
loop_
_entity_poly.entity_id
_entity_poly.type
_entity_poly.pdbx_seq_one_letter_code
_entity_poly.pdbx_strand_id
1 'polypeptide(L)'
;MQEQELITKLKELKNISPRKEWVILSKIQILDSRNHAEIYAQKRGIAAGLQGLLGMVFQRKFAYAYAALAILLVGSVGIMQFDLLGNQGVQVASQAAIIEAKSNVEVFKEKSKELAITAKSDPVAVSLAVDNVKAAAKQLTEIIKKDPGVAKEIALEINNNKTYLDVQGSAELKATSNDLYKTVAEQMIKDLEATSLTESQQEALDIAKELYDKERYTDALESILLLSMAIKSN
;
A
#
# COMPACT_ATOMS: atom_id res chain seq x y z
N MET A 1 -28.87 20.05 56.33
CA MET A 1 -28.53 21.14 55.40
C MET A 1 -29.81 21.87 55.09
N GLN A 2 -29.81 23.20 55.22
CA GLN A 2 -31.00 24.04 55.13
C GLN A 2 -31.13 24.61 53.71
N GLU A 3 -32.37 24.70 53.19
CA GLU A 3 -32.70 25.17 51.83
C GLU A 3 -32.04 26.50 51.44
N GLN A 4 -31.73 27.35 52.43
CA GLN A 4 -31.04 28.61 52.24
C GLN A 4 -29.61 28.45 51.70
N GLU A 5 -28.87 27.39 52.09
CA GLU A 5 -27.54 27.11 51.51
C GLU A 5 -27.65 26.74 50.02
N LEU A 6 -28.71 26.03 49.65
CA LEU A 6 -28.93 25.53 48.30
C LEU A 6 -29.30 26.68 47.35
N ILE A 7 -30.14 27.61 47.81
CA ILE A 7 -30.50 28.83 47.08
C ILE A 7 -29.28 29.74 46.89
N THR A 8 -28.40 29.83 47.90
CA THR A 8 -27.18 30.65 47.83
C THR A 8 -26.20 30.06 46.79
N LYS A 9 -25.97 28.74 46.82
CA LYS A 9 -25.11 28.06 45.82
C LYS A 9 -25.66 28.15 44.40
N LEU A 10 -26.98 28.10 44.21
CA LEU A 10 -27.60 28.28 42.89
C LEU A 10 -27.45 29.72 42.36
N LYS A 11 -27.51 30.73 43.24
CA LYS A 11 -27.24 32.12 42.85
C LYS A 11 -25.78 32.33 42.44
N GLU A 12 -24.83 31.68 43.11
CA GLU A 12 -23.40 31.72 42.75
C GLU A 12 -23.13 31.06 41.39
N LEU A 13 -23.78 29.93 41.09
CA LEU A 13 -23.66 29.24 39.79
C LEU A 13 -24.14 30.09 38.61
N LYS A 14 -25.16 30.93 38.80
CA LYS A 14 -25.68 31.83 37.75
C LYS A 14 -24.67 32.91 37.32
N ASN A 15 -23.68 33.23 38.15
CA ASN A 15 -22.65 34.23 37.85
C ASN A 15 -21.42 33.64 37.13
N ILE A 16 -21.36 32.33 36.93
CA ILE A 16 -20.29 31.71 36.15
C ILE A 16 -20.58 31.94 34.66
N SER A 17 -19.94 32.96 34.09
CA SER A 17 -19.95 33.16 32.63
C SER A 17 -19.32 31.95 31.95
N PRO A 18 -19.98 31.32 30.95
CA PRO A 18 -19.41 30.17 30.27
C PRO A 18 -18.09 30.57 29.61
N ARG A 19 -17.03 29.82 29.90
CA ARG A 19 -15.72 30.04 29.27
C ARG A 19 -15.89 29.85 27.77
N LYS A 20 -15.40 30.81 26.97
CA LYS A 20 -15.52 30.81 25.49
C LYS A 20 -15.08 29.48 24.87
N GLU A 21 -14.06 28.86 25.45
CA GLU A 21 -13.51 27.55 25.05
C GLU A 21 -14.55 26.42 25.11
N TRP A 22 -15.41 26.40 26.14
CA TRP A 22 -16.44 25.37 26.27
C TRP A 22 -17.52 25.51 25.19
N VAL A 23 -17.93 26.76 24.90
CA VAL A 23 -18.89 27.05 23.82
C VAL A 23 -18.31 26.70 22.46
N ILE A 24 -17.02 26.95 22.24
CA ILE A 24 -16.32 26.58 21.01
C ILE A 24 -16.24 25.05 20.88
N LEU A 25 -15.87 24.34 21.94
CA LEU A 25 -15.81 22.88 21.95
C LEU A 25 -17.19 22.25 21.68
N SER A 26 -18.25 22.74 22.32
CA SER A 26 -19.61 22.27 22.04
C SER A 26 -20.05 22.60 20.61
N LYS A 27 -19.67 23.77 20.07
CA LYS A 27 -19.98 24.15 18.70
C LYS A 27 -19.24 23.27 17.68
N ILE A 28 -17.98 22.91 17.94
CA ILE A 28 -17.23 21.95 17.14
C ILE A 28 -17.91 20.58 17.22
N GLN A 29 -18.25 20.09 18.41
CA GLN A 29 -18.85 18.77 18.60
C GLN A 29 -20.26 18.65 17.95
N ILE A 30 -21.04 19.73 17.92
CA ILE A 30 -22.39 19.77 17.31
C ILE A 30 -22.35 20.02 15.79
N LEU A 31 -21.34 20.71 15.27
CA LEU A 31 -21.19 20.98 13.83
C LEU A 31 -20.40 19.89 13.10
N ASP A 32 -19.41 19.27 13.74
CA ASP A 32 -18.57 18.22 13.15
C ASP A 32 -19.30 16.88 13.05
N SER A 33 -20.28 16.64 13.94
CA SER A 33 -21.16 15.47 13.89
C SER A 33 -22.11 15.41 12.67
N ARG A 34 -22.29 16.52 11.93
CA ARG A 34 -23.06 16.52 10.67
C ARG A 34 -22.22 16.18 9.45
N ASN A 35 -20.91 16.44 9.49
CA ASN A 35 -20.02 16.18 8.36
C ASN A 35 -19.49 14.73 8.34
N HIS A 36 -19.54 14.02 9.47
CA HIS A 36 -19.14 12.61 9.50
C HIS A 36 -20.12 11.70 8.75
N ALA A 37 -21.42 12.01 8.69
CA ALA A 37 -22.38 11.14 7.99
C ALA A 37 -22.11 11.04 6.47
N GLU A 38 -21.70 12.13 5.82
CA GLU A 38 -21.35 12.14 4.39
C GLU A 38 -19.98 11.51 4.11
N ILE A 39 -18.97 11.78 4.95
CA ILE A 39 -17.63 11.21 4.78
C ILE A 39 -17.62 9.69 5.03
N TYR A 40 -18.43 9.19 5.96
CA TYR A 40 -18.60 7.75 6.18
C TYR A 40 -19.46 7.07 5.10
N ALA A 41 -20.44 7.77 4.51
CA ALA A 41 -21.23 7.23 3.39
C ALA A 41 -20.38 7.08 2.11
N GLN A 42 -19.50 8.04 1.82
CA GLN A 42 -18.58 7.96 0.68
C GLN A 42 -17.53 6.85 0.86
N LYS A 43 -16.95 6.70 2.06
CA LYS A 43 -16.02 5.60 2.38
C LYS A 43 -16.69 4.22 2.32
N ARG A 44 -17.98 4.12 2.66
CA ARG A 44 -18.74 2.85 2.60
C ARG A 44 -19.13 2.47 1.17
N GLY A 45 -19.41 3.46 0.31
CA GLY A 45 -19.66 3.22 -1.13
C GLY A 45 -18.42 2.74 -1.88
N ILE A 46 -17.25 3.34 -1.61
CA ILE A 46 -15.96 2.95 -2.23
C ILE A 46 -15.50 1.58 -1.75
N ALA A 47 -15.62 1.29 -0.45
CA ALA A 47 -15.33 -0.04 0.09
C ALA A 47 -16.32 -1.11 -0.42
N ALA A 48 -17.61 -0.78 -0.56
CA ALA A 48 -18.60 -1.71 -1.10
C ALA A 48 -18.42 -1.99 -2.61
N GLY A 49 -17.98 -1.01 -3.40
CA GLY A 49 -17.65 -1.17 -4.82
C GLY A 49 -16.42 -2.06 -5.02
N LEU A 50 -15.35 -1.84 -4.24
CA LEU A 50 -14.17 -2.71 -4.26
C LEU A 50 -14.52 -4.13 -3.77
N GLN A 51 -15.30 -4.26 -2.71
CA GLN A 51 -15.69 -5.55 -2.14
C GLN A 51 -16.65 -6.34 -3.06
N GLY A 52 -17.49 -5.65 -3.84
CA GLY A 52 -18.34 -6.26 -4.86
C GLY A 52 -17.55 -6.81 -6.05
N LEU A 53 -16.53 -6.07 -6.53
CA LEU A 53 -15.62 -6.53 -7.58
C LEU A 53 -14.66 -7.63 -7.08
N LEU A 54 -14.12 -7.50 -5.87
CA LEU A 54 -13.25 -8.51 -5.25
C LEU A 54 -14.03 -9.80 -4.95
N GLY A 55 -15.24 -9.71 -4.39
CA GLY A 55 -16.06 -10.88 -4.03
C GLY A 55 -16.44 -11.75 -5.23
N MET A 56 -16.75 -11.15 -6.38
CA MET A 56 -17.13 -11.87 -7.59
C MET A 56 -15.92 -12.57 -8.25
N VAL A 57 -14.73 -12.00 -8.10
CA VAL A 57 -13.47 -12.57 -8.61
C VAL A 57 -12.94 -13.67 -7.69
N PHE A 58 -13.06 -13.54 -6.36
CA PHE A 58 -12.62 -14.56 -5.40
C PHE A 58 -13.45 -15.86 -5.47
N GLN A 59 -14.77 -15.78 -5.72
CA GLN A 59 -15.58 -16.99 -5.87
C GLN A 59 -15.28 -17.78 -7.16
N ARG A 60 -14.87 -17.09 -8.24
CA ARG A 60 -14.44 -17.75 -9.48
C ARG A 60 -13.03 -18.34 -9.37
N LYS A 61 -12.12 -17.70 -8.62
CA LYS A 61 -10.71 -18.12 -8.47
C LYS A 61 -10.50 -19.48 -7.80
N PHE A 62 -11.40 -19.95 -6.94
CA PHE A 62 -11.31 -21.31 -6.39
C PHE A 62 -11.61 -22.40 -7.44
N ALA A 63 -12.51 -22.13 -8.39
CA ALA A 63 -12.77 -23.07 -9.49
C ALA A 63 -11.61 -23.13 -10.49
N TYR A 64 -10.97 -21.99 -10.77
CA TYR A 64 -9.81 -21.92 -11.66
C TYR A 64 -8.51 -22.42 -11.04
N ALA A 65 -8.32 -22.35 -9.72
CA ALA A 65 -7.18 -22.98 -9.06
C ALA A 65 -7.20 -24.51 -9.20
N TYR A 66 -8.40 -25.12 -9.18
CA TYR A 66 -8.58 -26.56 -9.44
C TYR A 66 -8.30 -26.90 -10.91
N ALA A 67 -8.75 -26.07 -11.85
CA ALA A 67 -8.49 -26.26 -13.27
C ALA A 67 -7.01 -26.01 -13.66
N ALA A 68 -6.35 -25.03 -13.06
CA ALA A 68 -4.94 -24.72 -13.29
C ALA A 68 -4.01 -25.81 -12.74
N LEU A 69 -4.37 -26.44 -11.61
CA LEU A 69 -3.66 -27.61 -11.09
C LEU A 69 -3.83 -28.83 -12.01
N ALA A 70 -5.00 -28.98 -12.65
CA ALA A 70 -5.23 -29.99 -13.69
C ALA A 70 -4.46 -29.72 -15.00
N ILE A 71 -4.28 -28.44 -15.38
CA ILE A 71 -3.49 -28.03 -16.56
C ILE A 71 -1.98 -28.16 -16.30
N LEU A 72 -1.49 -27.89 -15.09
CA LEU A 72 -0.08 -28.04 -14.73
C LEU A 72 0.42 -29.49 -14.74
N LEU A 73 -0.49 -30.48 -14.64
CA LEU A 73 -0.15 -31.89 -14.81
C LEU A 73 -0.06 -32.34 -16.29
N VAL A 74 -0.49 -31.50 -17.25
CA VAL A 74 -0.58 -31.87 -18.68
C VAL A 74 0.15 -30.89 -19.62
N GLY A 75 0.43 -29.64 -19.23
CA GLY A 75 0.79 -28.55 -20.14
C GLY A 75 2.26 -28.13 -20.21
N SER A 76 3.23 -29.04 -20.22
CA SER A 76 4.66 -28.69 -20.34
C SER A 76 5.16 -28.45 -21.79
N VAL A 77 4.30 -28.11 -22.76
CA VAL A 77 4.73 -27.85 -24.15
C VAL A 77 3.91 -26.73 -24.84
N GLY A 78 4.56 -25.62 -25.21
CA GLY A 78 4.09 -24.56 -26.15
C GLY A 78 3.52 -23.29 -25.47
N ILE A 79 3.70 -22.03 -25.90
CA ILE A 79 4.00 -21.41 -27.21
C ILE A 79 4.68 -20.02 -27.05
N MET A 80 5.39 -19.68 -28.13
CA MET A 80 6.06 -18.49 -28.67
C MET A 80 5.59 -17.05 -28.38
N GLN A 81 6.60 -16.17 -28.43
CA GLN A 81 6.67 -14.79 -28.95
C GLN A 81 5.36 -14.12 -29.40
N PHE A 82 5.02 -13.00 -28.74
CA PHE A 82 4.26 -11.89 -29.32
C PHE A 82 5.07 -10.61 -29.16
N ASP A 83 5.70 -10.18 -30.25
CA ASP A 83 6.30 -8.88 -30.39
C ASP A 83 5.68 -8.29 -31.66
N LEU A 84 4.62 -7.49 -31.52
CA LEU A 84 3.94 -6.75 -32.60
C LEU A 84 2.82 -5.90 -31.99
N LEU A 85 3.14 -4.67 -31.60
CA LEU A 85 2.34 -3.44 -31.81
C LEU A 85 3.09 -2.26 -31.18
N GLY A 86 3.59 -1.37 -32.02
CA GLY A 86 4.41 -0.23 -31.65
C GLY A 86 3.66 0.79 -30.80
N ASN A 87 3.80 0.68 -29.48
CA ASN A 87 3.50 1.76 -28.55
C ASN A 87 4.81 2.25 -27.94
N GLN A 88 5.17 3.50 -28.25
CA GLN A 88 6.31 4.17 -27.64
C GLN A 88 5.99 4.39 -26.16
N GLY A 89 6.66 3.67 -25.25
CA GLY A 89 6.57 3.94 -23.82
C GLY A 89 6.95 2.81 -22.86
N VAL A 90 6.81 1.54 -23.26
CA VAL A 90 7.12 0.42 -22.37
C VAL A 90 8.63 0.17 -22.39
N GLN A 91 9.35 0.66 -21.37
CA GLN A 91 10.73 0.26 -21.14
C GLN A 91 10.77 -1.21 -20.75
N VAL A 92 11.12 -2.07 -21.72
CA VAL A 92 11.37 -3.48 -21.45
C VAL A 92 12.75 -3.59 -20.80
N ALA A 93 12.78 -4.03 -19.55
CA ALA A 93 14.03 -4.21 -18.83
C ALA A 93 14.93 -5.26 -19.49
N SER A 94 16.25 -5.04 -19.41
CA SER A 94 17.21 -6.02 -19.92
C SER A 94 17.21 -7.28 -19.07
N GLN A 95 17.42 -8.45 -19.68
CA GLN A 95 17.45 -9.73 -18.95
C GLN A 95 18.54 -9.76 -17.87
N ALA A 96 19.67 -9.08 -18.09
CA ALA A 96 20.72 -8.93 -17.09
C ALA A 96 20.26 -8.10 -15.89
N ALA A 97 19.57 -6.97 -16.12
CA ALA A 97 19.03 -6.13 -15.05
C ALA A 97 17.94 -6.86 -14.24
N ILE A 98 17.09 -7.66 -14.90
CA ILE A 98 16.07 -8.48 -14.21
C ILE A 98 16.72 -9.52 -13.30
N ILE A 99 17.77 -10.21 -13.77
CA ILE A 99 18.49 -11.21 -12.96
C ILE A 99 19.18 -10.53 -11.77
N GLU A 100 19.86 -9.42 -12.00
CA GLU A 100 20.50 -8.62 -10.94
C GLU A 100 19.47 -8.17 -9.90
N ALA A 101 18.34 -7.65 -10.35
CA ALA A 101 17.28 -7.17 -9.47
C ALA A 101 16.69 -8.29 -8.62
N LYS A 102 16.35 -9.44 -9.22
CA LYS A 102 15.81 -10.60 -8.49
C LYS A 102 16.80 -11.11 -7.43
N SER A 103 18.10 -11.12 -7.75
CA SER A 103 19.13 -11.46 -6.76
C SER A 103 19.11 -10.47 -5.58
N ASN A 104 19.00 -9.18 -5.84
CA ASN A 104 18.96 -8.15 -4.79
C ASN A 104 17.64 -8.18 -3.99
N VAL A 105 16.53 -8.61 -4.59
CA VAL A 105 15.26 -8.82 -3.89
C VAL A 105 15.39 -9.95 -2.88
N GLU A 106 16.03 -11.06 -3.25
CA GLU A 106 16.24 -12.16 -2.30
C GLU A 106 17.17 -11.74 -1.15
N VAL A 107 18.22 -10.95 -1.43
CA VAL A 107 19.07 -10.36 -0.38
C VAL A 107 18.25 -9.46 0.54
N PHE A 108 17.43 -8.55 -0.01
CA PHE A 108 16.58 -7.67 0.77
C PHE A 108 15.61 -8.44 1.66
N LYS A 109 15.00 -9.50 1.13
CA LYS A 109 14.09 -10.39 1.86
C LYS A 109 14.80 -11.17 2.97
N GLU A 110 15.97 -11.73 2.68
CA GLU A 110 16.78 -12.42 3.67
C GLU A 110 17.16 -11.48 4.82
N LYS A 111 17.64 -10.27 4.51
CA LYS A 111 17.98 -9.26 5.53
C LYS A 111 16.77 -8.78 6.32
N SER A 112 15.61 -8.65 5.68
CA SER A 112 14.37 -8.27 6.37
C SER A 112 13.91 -9.35 7.34
N LYS A 113 14.03 -10.62 6.94
CA LYS A 113 13.76 -11.77 7.81
C LYS A 113 14.76 -11.85 8.96
N GLU A 114 16.04 -11.63 8.70
CA GLU A 114 17.10 -11.57 9.71
C GLU A 114 16.77 -10.49 10.75
N LEU A 115 16.40 -9.29 10.32
CA LEU A 115 15.95 -8.21 11.21
C LEU A 115 14.75 -8.64 12.07
N ALA A 116 13.72 -9.26 11.47
CA ALA A 116 12.55 -9.71 12.20
C ALA A 116 12.86 -10.78 13.27
N ILE A 117 13.89 -11.60 13.06
CA ILE A 117 14.39 -12.57 14.03
C ILE A 117 15.22 -11.86 15.11
N THR A 118 16.20 -11.06 14.72
CA THR A 118 17.11 -10.33 15.61
C THR A 118 16.35 -9.39 16.55
N ALA A 119 15.31 -8.72 16.06
CA ALA A 119 14.40 -7.88 16.86
C ALA A 119 13.72 -8.63 18.03
N LYS A 120 13.60 -9.96 17.95
CA LYS A 120 13.02 -10.80 19.00
C LYS A 120 14.08 -11.42 19.91
N SER A 121 15.28 -11.70 19.40
CA SER A 121 16.29 -12.49 20.08
C SER A 121 17.46 -11.69 20.66
N ASP A 122 17.85 -10.59 20.02
CA ASP A 122 19.01 -9.79 20.40
C ASP A 122 18.79 -8.29 20.08
N PRO A 123 18.21 -7.53 21.03
CA PRO A 123 17.96 -6.10 20.87
C PRO A 123 19.21 -5.25 20.59
N VAL A 124 20.41 -5.72 20.97
CA VAL A 124 21.66 -4.98 20.78
C VAL A 124 22.12 -5.08 19.32
N ALA A 125 21.89 -6.23 18.67
CA ALA A 125 22.22 -6.44 17.26
C ALA A 125 21.22 -5.83 16.26
N VAL A 126 20.07 -5.32 16.73
CA VAL A 126 19.01 -4.77 15.87
C VAL A 126 19.50 -3.63 14.98
N SER A 127 20.36 -2.73 15.49
CA SER A 127 20.86 -1.60 14.70
C SER A 127 21.63 -2.06 13.45
N LEU A 128 22.48 -3.08 13.60
CA LEU A 128 23.25 -3.64 12.48
C LEU A 128 22.33 -4.32 11.47
N ALA A 129 21.34 -5.08 11.95
CA ALA A 129 20.34 -5.72 11.09
C ALA A 129 19.51 -4.68 10.32
N VAL A 130 19.15 -3.56 10.95
CA VAL A 130 18.48 -2.43 10.32
C VAL A 130 19.34 -1.84 9.18
N ASP A 131 20.63 -1.62 9.42
CA ASP A 131 21.52 -1.04 8.41
C ASP A 131 21.72 -1.96 7.21
N ASN A 132 21.75 -3.28 7.43
CA ASN A 132 21.78 -4.27 6.34
C ASN A 132 20.52 -4.21 5.47
N VAL A 133 19.34 -4.08 6.09
CA VAL A 133 18.07 -3.92 5.34
C VAL A 133 18.07 -2.61 4.56
N LYS A 134 18.52 -1.50 5.17
CA LYS A 134 18.63 -0.21 4.49
C LYS A 134 19.56 -0.29 3.27
N ALA A 135 20.71 -0.93 3.41
CA ALA A 135 21.66 -1.10 2.33
C ALA A 135 21.05 -1.87 1.15
N ALA A 136 20.38 -2.99 1.42
CA ALA A 136 19.70 -3.78 0.40
C ALA A 136 18.55 -3.02 -0.28
N ALA A 137 17.74 -2.29 0.50
CA ALA A 137 16.67 -1.44 -0.04
C ALA A 137 17.19 -0.32 -0.94
N LYS A 138 18.30 0.33 -0.56
CA LYS A 138 18.95 1.35 -1.39
C LYS A 138 19.49 0.76 -2.69
N GLN A 139 20.15 -0.40 -2.64
CA GLN A 139 20.63 -1.08 -3.84
C GLN A 139 19.50 -1.38 -4.82
N LEU A 140 18.39 -1.92 -4.34
CA LEU A 140 17.20 -2.14 -5.17
C LEU A 140 16.65 -0.85 -5.77
N THR A 141 16.58 0.21 -4.97
CA THR A 141 16.11 1.52 -5.42
C THR A 141 16.97 2.04 -6.57
N GLU A 142 18.29 1.93 -6.47
CA GLU A 142 19.22 2.37 -7.53
C GLU A 142 19.13 1.50 -8.78
N ILE A 143 18.94 0.18 -8.64
CA ILE A 143 18.70 -0.72 -9.78
C ILE A 143 17.44 -0.29 -10.54
N ILE A 144 16.34 -0.02 -9.84
CA ILE A 144 15.08 0.42 -10.46
C ILE A 144 15.24 1.80 -11.12
N LYS A 145 15.96 2.73 -10.49
CA LYS A 145 16.20 4.05 -11.11
C LYS A 145 17.01 3.94 -12.40
N LYS A 146 17.96 3.00 -12.46
CA LYS A 146 18.80 2.75 -13.63
C LYS A 146 18.04 2.05 -14.76
N ASP A 147 17.19 1.09 -14.42
CA ASP A 147 16.33 0.36 -15.36
C ASP A 147 14.89 0.31 -14.82
N PRO A 148 14.06 1.34 -15.10
CA PRO A 148 12.69 1.43 -14.60
C PRO A 148 11.79 0.25 -14.94
N GLY A 149 12.04 -0.42 -16.08
CA GLY A 149 11.28 -1.59 -16.51
C GLY A 149 11.35 -2.75 -15.51
N VAL A 150 12.40 -2.80 -14.70
CA VAL A 150 12.61 -3.83 -13.69
C VAL A 150 11.55 -3.75 -12.59
N ALA A 151 11.01 -2.57 -12.29
CA ALA A 151 10.04 -2.38 -11.21
C ALA A 151 8.86 -3.35 -11.33
N LYS A 152 8.34 -3.53 -12.55
CA LYS A 152 7.21 -4.42 -12.85
C LYS A 152 7.51 -5.89 -12.57
N GLU A 153 8.76 -6.31 -12.81
CA GLU A 153 9.21 -7.70 -12.64
C GLU A 153 9.37 -8.08 -11.17
N ILE A 154 9.76 -7.13 -10.32
CA ILE A 154 10.08 -7.39 -8.90
C ILE A 154 9.04 -6.86 -7.91
N ALA A 155 8.06 -6.08 -8.36
CA ALA A 155 7.07 -5.42 -7.51
C ALA A 155 6.34 -6.37 -6.56
N LEU A 156 5.91 -7.54 -7.06
CA LEU A 156 5.19 -8.53 -6.25
C LEU A 156 6.08 -9.09 -5.13
N GLU A 157 7.34 -9.38 -5.45
CA GLU A 157 8.30 -9.95 -4.51
C GLU A 157 8.66 -8.92 -3.42
N ILE A 158 8.86 -7.64 -3.80
CA ILE A 158 9.06 -6.53 -2.85
C ILE A 158 7.83 -6.33 -1.95
N ASN A 159 6.62 -6.39 -2.51
CA ASN A 159 5.38 -6.22 -1.74
C ASN A 159 5.21 -7.32 -0.69
N ASN A 160 5.52 -8.57 -1.04
CA ASN A 160 5.44 -9.70 -0.11
C ASN A 160 6.41 -9.57 1.09
N ASN A 161 7.48 -8.78 0.94
CA ASN A 161 8.46 -8.54 2.00
C ASN A 161 7.97 -7.57 3.10
N LYS A 162 6.86 -6.84 2.88
CA LYS A 162 6.24 -5.91 3.86
C LYS A 162 6.07 -6.54 5.24
N THR A 163 5.68 -7.81 5.28
CA THR A 163 5.38 -8.57 6.50
C THR A 163 6.56 -8.66 7.48
N TYR A 164 7.80 -8.58 7.00
CA TYR A 164 9.00 -8.61 7.86
C TYR A 164 9.39 -7.23 8.39
N LEU A 165 8.98 -6.16 7.70
CA LEU A 165 9.41 -4.78 8.00
C LEU A 165 8.48 -4.06 8.99
N ASP A 166 7.24 -4.52 9.13
CA ASP A 166 6.28 -4.01 10.12
C ASP A 166 6.71 -4.26 11.58
N VAL A 167 7.74 -5.09 11.80
CA VAL A 167 8.01 -5.66 13.12
C VAL A 167 8.76 -4.71 14.06
N GLN A 168 9.63 -3.80 13.59
CA GLN A 168 10.42 -2.93 14.51
C GLN A 168 11.29 -1.84 13.84
N GLY A 169 10.83 -1.23 12.75
CA GLY A 169 11.65 -0.25 12.02
C GLY A 169 11.92 1.06 12.76
N SER A 170 13.19 1.44 12.88
CA SER A 170 13.59 2.82 13.21
C SER A 170 13.04 3.81 12.18
N ALA A 171 12.93 5.09 12.54
CA ALA A 171 12.42 6.13 11.61
C ALA A 171 13.18 6.15 10.27
N GLU A 172 14.49 5.91 10.31
CA GLU A 172 15.34 5.84 9.12
C GLU A 172 15.09 4.58 8.26
N LEU A 173 14.77 3.44 8.88
CA LEU A 173 14.38 2.24 8.13
C LEU A 173 13.07 2.47 7.39
N LYS A 174 12.09 3.11 8.06
CA LYS A 174 10.82 3.48 7.45
C LYS A 174 11.01 4.43 6.28
N ALA A 175 11.88 5.44 6.41
CA ALA A 175 12.22 6.33 5.31
C ALA A 175 12.83 5.59 4.12
N THR A 176 13.85 4.76 4.36
CA THR A 176 14.53 4.01 3.29
C THR A 176 13.59 2.99 2.61
N SER A 177 12.75 2.31 3.39
CA SER A 177 11.74 1.39 2.87
C SER A 177 10.66 2.14 2.08
N ASN A 178 10.23 3.31 2.56
CA ASN A 178 9.30 4.17 1.84
C ASN A 178 9.87 4.62 0.52
N ASP A 179 11.16 4.98 0.45
CA ASP A 179 11.82 5.34 -0.81
C ASP A 179 11.77 4.19 -1.83
N LEU A 180 12.03 2.95 -1.38
CA LEU A 180 11.91 1.78 -2.25
C LEU A 180 10.46 1.60 -2.75
N TYR A 181 9.47 1.60 -1.85
CA TYR A 181 8.07 1.45 -2.23
C TYR A 181 7.59 2.56 -3.15
N LYS A 182 7.98 3.81 -2.85
CA LYS A 182 7.71 4.98 -3.69
C LYS A 182 8.27 4.78 -5.08
N THR A 183 9.53 4.37 -5.19
CA THR A 183 10.21 4.19 -6.48
C THR A 183 9.51 3.12 -7.31
N VAL A 184 9.15 1.97 -6.71
CA VAL A 184 8.42 0.92 -7.42
C VAL A 184 7.03 1.39 -7.85
N ALA A 185 6.25 1.96 -6.94
CA ALA A 185 4.89 2.42 -7.21
C ALA A 185 4.85 3.50 -8.30
N GLU A 186 5.79 4.45 -8.27
CA GLU A 186 5.89 5.51 -9.28
C GLU A 186 6.13 4.93 -10.68
N GLN A 187 7.05 3.97 -10.82
CA GLN A 187 7.31 3.36 -12.12
C GLN A 187 6.12 2.55 -12.63
N MET A 188 5.43 1.85 -11.74
CA MET A 188 4.23 1.09 -12.14
C MET A 188 3.05 1.99 -12.50
N ILE A 189 2.87 3.14 -11.81
CA ILE A 189 1.86 4.13 -12.19
C ILE A 189 2.15 4.64 -13.60
N LYS A 190 3.41 5.00 -13.91
CA LYS A 190 3.80 5.47 -15.25
C LYS A 190 3.54 4.42 -16.34
N ASP A 191 3.84 3.15 -16.06
CA ASP A 191 3.55 2.04 -16.99
C ASP A 191 2.03 1.88 -17.24
N LEU A 192 1.22 2.00 -16.20
CA LEU A 192 -0.24 1.93 -16.30
C LEU A 192 -0.85 3.15 -17.02
N GLU A 193 -0.32 4.35 -16.80
CA GLU A 193 -0.73 5.57 -17.52
C GLU A 193 -0.39 5.51 -19.01
N ALA A 194 0.66 4.79 -19.39
CA ALA A 194 1.02 4.56 -20.79
C ALA A 194 0.18 3.44 -21.45
N THR A 195 -0.64 2.73 -20.69
CA THR A 195 -1.47 1.62 -21.16
C THR A 195 -2.90 2.07 -21.43
N SER A 196 -3.58 1.46 -22.41
CA SER A 196 -5.01 1.69 -22.62
C SER A 196 -5.82 0.96 -21.55
N LEU A 197 -6.49 1.71 -20.67
CA LEU A 197 -7.30 1.21 -19.58
C LEU A 197 -8.80 1.39 -19.86
N THR A 198 -9.64 0.46 -19.39
CA THR A 198 -11.09 0.67 -19.32
C THR A 198 -11.44 1.73 -18.28
N GLU A 199 -12.65 2.31 -18.33
CA GLU A 199 -13.09 3.29 -17.32
C GLU A 199 -12.94 2.78 -15.88
N SER A 200 -13.35 1.53 -15.63
CA SER A 200 -13.19 0.89 -14.31
C SER A 200 -11.73 0.64 -13.91
N GLN A 201 -10.84 0.42 -14.87
CA GLN A 201 -9.39 0.27 -14.62
C GLN A 201 -8.75 1.64 -14.34
N GLN A 202 -9.23 2.69 -15.02
CA GLN A 202 -8.80 4.07 -14.78
C GLN A 202 -9.20 4.53 -13.37
N GLU A 203 -10.43 4.26 -12.94
CA GLU A 203 -10.86 4.56 -11.56
C GLU A 203 -9.96 3.85 -10.51
N ALA A 204 -9.58 2.60 -10.77
CA ALA A 204 -8.67 1.86 -9.91
C ALA A 204 -7.24 2.44 -9.91
N LEU A 205 -6.76 2.96 -11.05
CA LEU A 205 -5.50 3.67 -11.14
C LEU A 205 -5.55 4.99 -10.37
N ASP A 206 -6.66 5.72 -10.46
CA ASP A 206 -6.84 7.00 -9.73
C ASP A 206 -6.82 6.78 -8.20
N ILE A 207 -7.41 5.69 -7.71
CA ILE A 207 -7.30 5.29 -6.30
C ILE A 207 -5.83 5.03 -5.90
N ALA A 208 -5.07 4.34 -6.75
CA ALA A 208 -3.64 4.09 -6.49
C ALA A 208 -2.83 5.39 -6.45
N LYS A 209 -3.11 6.34 -7.35
CA LYS A 209 -2.48 7.66 -7.38
C LYS A 209 -2.84 8.48 -6.13
N GLU A 210 -4.08 8.44 -5.68
CA GLU A 210 -4.49 9.10 -4.43
C GLU A 210 -3.74 8.54 -3.21
N LEU A 211 -3.52 7.22 -3.15
CA LEU A 211 -2.70 6.60 -2.10
C LEU A 211 -1.24 7.03 -2.19
N TYR A 212 -0.70 7.14 -3.41
CA TYR A 212 0.65 7.62 -3.65
C TYR A 212 0.83 9.08 -3.19
N ASP A 213 -0.10 9.96 -3.54
CA ASP A 213 -0.09 11.39 -3.18
C ASP A 213 -0.21 11.60 -1.67
N LYS A 214 -0.86 10.68 -0.96
CA LYS A 214 -0.95 10.64 0.51
C LYS A 214 0.26 10.00 1.19
N GLU A 215 1.34 9.75 0.44
CA GLU A 215 2.57 9.09 0.90
C GLU A 215 2.34 7.66 1.42
N ARG A 216 1.22 7.03 1.07
CA ARG A 216 0.89 5.64 1.42
C ARG A 216 1.43 4.69 0.35
N TYR A 217 2.74 4.73 0.12
CA TYR A 217 3.37 4.07 -1.02
C TYR A 217 3.18 2.55 -1.05
N THR A 218 3.23 1.90 0.10
CA THR A 218 2.98 0.45 0.18
C THR A 218 1.54 0.11 -0.21
N ASP A 219 0.57 0.89 0.24
CA ASP A 219 -0.84 0.67 -0.10
C ASP A 219 -1.12 1.01 -1.57
N ALA A 220 -0.45 2.04 -2.10
CA ALA A 220 -0.48 2.35 -3.53
C ALA A 220 0.05 1.18 -4.36
N LEU A 221 1.19 0.59 -3.98
CA LEU A 221 1.77 -0.58 -4.64
C LEU A 221 0.83 -1.79 -4.60
N GLU A 222 0.19 -2.07 -3.46
CA GLU A 222 -0.81 -3.15 -3.36
C GLU A 222 -1.98 -2.91 -4.34
N SER A 223 -2.52 -1.69 -4.39
CA SER A 223 -3.61 -1.32 -5.31
C SER A 223 -3.21 -1.50 -6.78
N ILE A 224 -2.01 -1.07 -7.14
CA ILE A 224 -1.42 -1.21 -8.49
C ILE A 224 -1.28 -2.69 -8.87
N LEU A 225 -0.81 -3.54 -7.96
CA LEU A 225 -0.64 -4.97 -8.20
C LEU A 225 -1.99 -5.66 -8.42
N LEU A 226 -3.02 -5.27 -7.66
CA LEU A 226 -4.39 -5.76 -7.85
C LEU A 226 -4.95 -5.37 -9.22
N LEU A 227 -4.79 -4.11 -9.63
CA LEU A 227 -5.17 -3.64 -10.96
C LEU A 227 -4.42 -4.41 -12.06
N SER A 228 -3.10 -4.56 -11.93
CA SER A 228 -2.27 -5.29 -12.89
C SER A 228 -2.70 -6.75 -13.06
N MET A 229 -3.13 -7.41 -11.97
CA MET A 229 -3.70 -8.76 -12.03
C MET A 229 -5.05 -8.80 -12.74
N ALA A 230 -5.90 -7.78 -12.56
CA ALA A 230 -7.19 -7.70 -13.23
C ALA A 230 -7.02 -7.48 -14.75
N ILE A 231 -6.07 -6.62 -15.15
CA ILE A 231 -5.73 -6.37 -16.56
C ILE A 231 -5.28 -7.68 -17.24
N LYS A 232 -4.38 -8.45 -16.61
CA LYS A 232 -3.89 -9.73 -17.16
C LYS A 232 -4.96 -10.82 -17.29
N SER A 233 -6.11 -10.68 -16.63
CA SER A 233 -7.18 -11.69 -16.61
C SER A 233 -8.27 -11.48 -17.66
N ASN A 234 -8.24 -10.34 -18.37
CA ASN A 234 -9.08 -10.03 -19.53
C ASN A 234 -8.33 -10.33 -20.83
#